data_AF-A0A2A5F7T8-F1
#
_entry.id   AF-A0A2A5F7T8-F1
#
_cell.length_a   1.000
_cell.length_b   1.000
_cell.length_c   1.000
_cell.angle_alpha   90.00
_cell.angle_beta   90.00
_cell.angle_gamma   90.00
#
_symmetry.space_group_name_H-M   'P 1'
#
loop_
_entity.id
_entity.type
_entity.pdbx_description
1 polymer ?
#
loop_
_entity_poly.entity_id
_entity_poly.type
_entity_poly.pdbx_seq_one_letter_code
_entity_poly.pdbx_strand_id
1 'polypeptide(L)'
;MTRSRSVNAQLGVAISRKSNWADLGKISIIGAMLFLPLVTVVNAQPISPATEVERLNAQRLAELAATPAQSGPVVISQAAAQGQLAAPGGPTVLLARVDFSASEFLNQADLDTILSRYVGQRVDFSQIQQLVQDVNDLYTRKGVVTASAVLPPQTLNNGILKVQLVEGTLATVALSGNKQV
;
A
#
# COMPACT_ATOMS: atom_id res chain seq x y z
N MET A 1 0.81 43.76 -43.87
CA MET A 1 -0.50 44.34 -44.20
C MET A 1 -1.60 43.31 -43.94
N THR A 2 -2.64 43.74 -43.23
CA THR A 2 -4.03 43.22 -43.22
C THR A 2 -4.42 41.87 -42.58
N ARG A 3 -5.18 42.03 -41.48
CA ARG A 3 -6.21 41.19 -40.84
C ARG A 3 -6.87 40.09 -41.70
N SER A 4 -7.21 38.97 -41.06
CA SER A 4 -8.53 38.34 -41.28
C SER A 4 -8.99 37.50 -40.08
N ARG A 5 -10.27 37.68 -39.72
CA ARG A 5 -11.04 36.98 -38.69
C ARG A 5 -11.74 35.76 -39.32
N SER A 6 -11.91 34.69 -38.56
CA SER A 6 -13.06 33.76 -38.65
C SER A 6 -13.05 32.85 -37.42
N VAL A 7 -13.82 33.15 -36.37
CA VAL A 7 -15.23 32.76 -36.14
C VAL A 7 -15.37 31.28 -35.74
N ASN A 8 -15.70 31.13 -34.46
CA ASN A 8 -16.18 29.95 -33.76
C ASN A 8 -17.56 29.52 -34.32
N ALA A 9 -17.73 28.23 -34.60
CA ALA A 9 -18.99 27.58 -34.97
C ALA A 9 -18.80 26.08 -34.61
N GLN A 10 -19.69 25.28 -34.04
CA GLN A 10 -21.14 25.26 -33.83
C GLN A 10 -21.37 24.40 -32.55
N LEU A 11 -22.20 24.75 -31.56
CA LEU A 11 -23.65 24.53 -31.47
C LEU A 11 -24.14 23.19 -32.05
N GLY A 12 -24.41 22.24 -31.14
CA GLY A 12 -25.11 20.99 -31.44
C GLY A 12 -25.96 20.55 -30.24
N VAL A 13 -27.09 21.22 -30.03
CA VAL A 13 -28.20 20.73 -29.21
C VAL A 13 -29.17 20.04 -30.17
N ALA A 14 -29.37 18.73 -30.00
CA ALA A 14 -30.40 17.98 -30.71
C ALA A 14 -31.42 17.44 -29.70
N ILE A 15 -32.51 18.18 -29.51
CA ILE A 15 -33.69 17.74 -28.78
C ILE A 15 -34.62 17.09 -29.83
N SER A 16 -34.78 15.78 -29.76
CA SER A 16 -35.78 15.04 -30.53
C SER A 16 -37.06 14.91 -29.71
N ARG A 17 -38.11 15.63 -30.07
CA ARG A 17 -39.48 15.38 -29.59
C ARG A 17 -40.33 14.87 -30.75
N LYS A 18 -40.75 13.62 -30.65
CA LYS A 18 -41.92 13.08 -31.37
C LYS A 18 -43.00 12.77 -30.35
N SER A 19 -44.20 13.32 -30.52
CA SER A 19 -45.44 12.63 -30.17
C SER A 19 -46.64 13.44 -30.67
N ASN A 20 -47.54 12.76 -31.35
CA ASN A 20 -48.61 13.30 -32.19
C ASN A 20 -49.81 13.75 -31.35
N TRP A 21 -50.39 14.91 -31.67
CA TRP A 21 -51.65 15.38 -31.10
C TRP A 21 -52.76 15.14 -32.11
N ALA A 22 -53.42 14.00 -31.95
CA ALA A 22 -54.73 13.77 -32.53
C ALA A 22 -55.78 14.16 -31.49
N ASP A 23 -56.70 15.00 -31.95
CA ASP A 23 -58.12 15.01 -31.62
C ASP A 23 -58.67 15.53 -30.28
N LEU A 24 -59.66 16.41 -30.49
CA LEU A 24 -60.88 16.64 -29.71
C LEU A 24 -60.72 17.32 -28.33
N GLY A 25 -61.55 18.28 -27.94
CA GLY A 25 -62.80 18.78 -28.49
C GLY A 25 -63.37 19.78 -27.48
N LYS A 26 -63.99 20.84 -27.98
CA LYS A 26 -64.60 21.93 -27.21
C LYS A 26 -65.86 21.45 -26.50
N ILE A 27 -66.00 21.59 -25.18
CA ILE A 27 -67.32 21.68 -24.51
C ILE A 27 -67.26 22.68 -23.36
N SER A 28 -68.26 23.56 -23.37
CA SER A 28 -68.52 24.72 -22.54
C SER A 28 -69.45 24.37 -21.37
N ILE A 29 -69.13 24.93 -20.18
CA ILE A 29 -70.00 25.47 -19.10
C ILE A 29 -71.29 24.69 -18.73
N ILE A 30 -71.41 24.31 -17.44
CA ILE A 30 -72.50 24.62 -16.47
C ILE A 30 -72.31 23.72 -15.23
N GLY A 31 -72.35 24.29 -14.02
CA GLY A 31 -72.63 23.51 -12.80
C GLY A 31 -71.91 23.98 -11.54
N ALA A 32 -72.66 24.60 -10.64
CA ALA A 32 -72.22 25.11 -9.34
C ALA A 32 -71.83 24.01 -8.36
N MET A 33 -70.65 24.13 -7.72
CA MET A 33 -70.41 23.68 -6.35
C MET A 33 -69.12 24.35 -5.83
N LEU A 34 -69.27 25.24 -4.84
CA LEU A 34 -68.17 25.86 -4.12
C LEU A 34 -67.50 24.81 -3.23
N PHE A 35 -66.61 24.01 -3.82
CA PHE A 35 -65.56 23.33 -3.10
C PHE A 35 -64.32 24.21 -3.17
N LEU A 36 -63.87 24.74 -2.03
CA LEU A 36 -62.51 25.25 -1.89
C LEU A 36 -61.56 24.05 -1.91
N PRO A 37 -60.72 23.83 -2.93
CA PRO A 37 -59.52 23.06 -2.70
C PRO A 37 -58.61 23.94 -1.83
N LEU A 38 -58.30 23.44 -0.64
CA LEU A 38 -57.14 23.85 0.11
C LEU A 38 -55.93 23.61 -0.80
N VAL A 39 -55.44 24.66 -1.47
CA VAL A 39 -54.17 24.57 -2.20
C VAL A 39 -53.09 24.47 -1.13
N THR A 40 -52.69 23.24 -0.79
CA THR A 40 -51.42 23.03 -0.14
C THR A 40 -50.36 23.44 -1.16
N VAL A 41 -49.79 24.62 -0.99
CA VAL A 41 -48.54 24.97 -1.67
C VAL A 41 -47.52 23.95 -1.18
N VAL A 42 -47.28 22.91 -1.97
CA VAL A 42 -46.06 22.11 -1.86
C VAL A 42 -44.96 23.10 -2.18
N ASN A 43 -44.34 23.65 -1.13
CA ASN A 43 -43.18 24.49 -1.27
C ASN A 43 -42.06 23.57 -1.78
N ALA A 44 -41.93 23.47 -3.10
CA ALA A 44 -40.80 22.84 -3.74
C ALA A 44 -39.58 23.69 -3.39
N GLN A 45 -38.90 23.34 -2.29
CA GLN A 45 -37.64 23.97 -1.93
C GLN A 45 -36.71 23.79 -3.14
N PRO A 46 -36.18 24.89 -3.72
CA PRO A 46 -35.24 24.76 -4.82
C PRO A 46 -34.04 23.97 -4.30
N ILE A 47 -33.81 22.80 -4.88
CA ILE A 47 -32.62 21.99 -4.65
C ILE A 47 -31.47 22.81 -5.24
N SER A 48 -30.98 23.75 -4.44
CA SER A 48 -29.89 24.64 -4.85
C SER A 48 -28.64 23.76 -4.98
N PRO A 49 -27.85 23.89 -6.05
CA PRO A 49 -26.64 23.08 -6.22
C PRO A 49 -25.67 23.23 -5.04
N ALA A 50 -25.73 24.37 -4.32
CA ALA A 50 -25.00 24.59 -3.08
C ALA A 50 -25.37 23.59 -1.96
N THR A 51 -26.65 23.26 -1.80
CA THR A 51 -27.12 22.35 -0.75
C THR A 51 -26.69 20.90 -1.00
N GLU A 52 -26.60 20.50 -2.27
CA GLU A 52 -26.14 19.16 -2.66
C GLU A 52 -24.63 19.00 -2.42
N VAL A 53 -23.85 20.03 -2.78
CA VAL A 53 -22.40 20.04 -2.54
C VAL A 53 -22.08 20.00 -1.04
N GLU A 54 -22.83 20.75 -0.21
CA GLU A 54 -22.71 20.72 1.25
C GLU A 54 -22.94 19.32 1.81
N ARG A 55 -23.99 18.62 1.33
CA ARG A 55 -24.32 17.26 1.76
C ARG A 55 -23.28 16.24 1.31
N LEU A 56 -22.78 16.36 0.09
CA LEU A 56 -21.73 15.49 -0.42
C LEU A 56 -20.42 15.67 0.37
N ASN A 57 -20.08 16.92 0.70
CA ASN A 57 -18.92 17.22 1.52
C ASN A 57 -19.07 16.66 2.95
N ALA A 58 -20.25 16.81 3.55
CA ALA A 58 -20.55 16.24 4.86
C ALA A 58 -20.47 14.70 4.86
N GLN A 59 -20.95 14.05 3.80
CA GLN A 59 -20.84 12.60 3.62
C GLN A 59 -19.38 12.14 3.49
N ARG A 60 -18.54 12.81 2.69
CA ARG A 60 -17.11 12.48 2.61
C ARG A 60 -16.43 12.62 3.97
N LEU A 61 -16.76 13.66 4.73
CA LEU A 61 -16.21 13.87 6.06
C LEU A 61 -16.59 12.75 7.04
N ALA A 62 -17.84 12.27 6.96
CA ALA A 62 -18.32 11.14 7.75
C ALA A 62 -17.65 9.82 7.35
N GLU A 63 -17.41 9.59 6.05
CA GLU A 63 -16.70 8.42 5.54
C GLU A 63 -15.24 8.37 6.00
N LEU A 64 -14.55 9.51 5.96
CA LEU A 64 -13.17 9.66 6.47
C LEU A 64 -13.10 9.40 7.98
N ALA A 65 -14.09 9.87 8.75
CA ALA A 65 -14.18 9.63 10.19
C ALA A 65 -14.59 8.18 10.55
N ALA A 66 -15.28 7.49 9.64
CA ALA A 66 -15.67 6.09 9.80
C ALA A 66 -14.56 5.10 9.38
N THR A 67 -13.42 5.58 8.87
CA THR A 67 -12.26 4.71 8.63
C THR A 67 -11.85 4.12 9.99
N PRO A 68 -11.91 2.79 10.17
CA PRO A 68 -11.58 2.20 11.45
C PRO A 68 -10.15 2.56 11.80
N ALA A 69 -9.97 3.22 12.94
CA ALA A 69 -8.64 3.34 13.53
C ALA A 69 -8.03 1.94 13.57
N GLN A 70 -6.82 1.80 13.04
CA GLN A 70 -6.09 0.55 13.13
C GLN A 70 -5.68 0.36 14.60
N SER A 71 -6.63 -0.12 15.41
CA SER A 71 -6.48 -0.50 16.81
C SER A 71 -5.96 -1.93 16.93
N GLY A 72 -5.21 -2.38 15.93
CA GLY A 72 -4.44 -3.60 16.05
C GLY A 72 -3.27 -3.36 16.98
N PRO A 73 -2.81 -4.37 17.74
CA PRO A 73 -1.50 -4.28 18.36
C PRO A 73 -0.49 -3.90 17.29
N VAL A 74 0.50 -3.05 17.63
CA VAL A 74 1.66 -2.84 16.77
C VAL A 74 2.23 -4.21 16.48
N VAL A 75 2.08 -4.68 15.24
CA VAL A 75 2.71 -5.92 14.79
C VAL A 75 4.15 -5.54 14.49
N ILE A 76 4.94 -5.40 15.55
CA ILE A 76 6.38 -5.56 15.43
C ILE A 76 6.53 -7.03 15.05
N SER A 77 7.08 -7.30 13.86
CA SER A 77 7.47 -8.66 13.49
C SER A 77 8.23 -9.24 14.68
N GLN A 78 7.75 -10.36 15.24
CA GLN A 78 8.59 -11.11 16.18
C GLN A 78 9.96 -11.28 15.52
N ALA A 79 11.03 -11.04 16.30
CA ALA A 79 12.39 -11.33 15.86
C ALA A 79 12.35 -12.65 15.09
N ALA A 80 12.75 -12.62 13.81
CA ALA A 80 12.52 -13.71 12.87
C ALA A 80 12.77 -15.03 13.59
N ALA A 81 11.76 -15.91 13.66
CA ALA A 81 11.87 -17.17 14.36
C ALA A 81 13.16 -17.83 13.86
N GLN A 82 14.18 -17.87 14.72
CA GLN A 82 15.47 -18.42 14.36
C GLN A 82 15.19 -19.84 13.92
N GLY A 83 15.35 -20.11 12.62
CA GLY A 83 15.14 -21.45 12.09
C GLY A 83 15.92 -22.41 12.96
N GLN A 84 15.25 -23.44 13.49
CA GLN A 84 15.88 -24.39 14.40
C GLN A 84 17.20 -24.85 13.77
N LEU A 85 18.31 -24.53 14.43
CA LEU A 85 19.62 -24.93 13.95
C LEU A 85 19.65 -26.45 13.86
N ALA A 86 20.23 -26.96 12.78
CA ALA A 86 20.47 -28.38 12.60
C ALA A 86 21.34 -28.90 13.75
N ALA A 87 21.09 -30.13 14.18
CA ALA A 87 21.96 -30.79 15.15
C ALA A 87 23.39 -30.94 14.56
N PRO A 88 24.44 -30.79 15.38
CA PRO A 88 25.81 -30.99 14.93
C PRO A 88 26.08 -32.40 14.40
N GLY A 89 27.04 -32.50 13.49
CA GLY A 89 27.51 -33.76 12.89
C GLY A 89 27.18 -33.91 11.40
N GLY A 90 27.54 -35.08 10.86
CA GLY A 90 27.37 -35.42 9.45
C GLY A 90 28.60 -35.11 8.58
N PRO A 91 28.43 -35.05 7.25
CA PRO A 91 29.51 -34.75 6.32
C PRO A 91 30.10 -33.36 6.57
N THR A 92 31.43 -33.26 6.49
CA THR A 92 32.15 -31.98 6.65
C THR A 92 32.82 -31.57 5.35
N VAL A 93 32.94 -30.25 5.18
CA VAL A 93 33.65 -29.63 4.05
C VAL A 93 34.69 -28.65 4.59
N LEU A 94 35.85 -28.55 3.94
CA LEU A 94 36.82 -27.50 4.26
C LEU A 94 36.29 -26.14 3.76
N LEU A 95 36.04 -25.20 4.67
CA LEU A 95 35.61 -23.86 4.30
C LEU A 95 36.81 -22.99 3.95
N ALA A 96 37.02 -22.71 2.67
CA ALA A 96 38.13 -21.92 2.17
C ALA A 96 37.87 -20.41 2.21
N ARG A 97 36.66 -19.97 1.87
CA ARG A 97 36.22 -18.57 1.97
C ARG A 97 34.70 -18.46 1.93
N VAL A 98 34.20 -17.29 2.30
CA VAL A 98 32.79 -16.94 2.21
C VAL A 98 32.62 -15.69 1.37
N ASP A 99 31.74 -15.76 0.39
CA ASP A 99 31.38 -14.68 -0.51
C ASP A 99 30.03 -14.12 -0.08
N PHE A 100 30.06 -12.93 0.51
CA PHE A 100 28.87 -12.18 0.84
C PHE A 100 28.44 -11.31 -0.34
N SER A 101 27.13 -11.14 -0.54
CA SER A 101 26.64 -10.04 -1.39
C SER A 101 26.93 -8.69 -0.73
N ALA A 102 26.83 -7.61 -1.50
CA ALA A 102 27.01 -6.26 -0.97
C ALA A 102 26.04 -5.96 0.18
N SER A 103 26.50 -5.14 1.13
CA SER A 103 25.74 -4.65 2.28
C SER A 103 26.04 -3.16 2.47
N GLU A 104 25.02 -2.38 2.82
CA GLU A 104 25.21 -0.98 3.21
C GLU A 104 25.54 -0.85 4.71
N PHE A 105 25.19 -1.84 5.51
CA PHE A 105 25.29 -1.78 6.98
C PHE A 105 26.47 -2.58 7.56
N LEU A 106 26.97 -3.60 6.86
CA LEU A 106 28.10 -4.43 7.28
C LEU A 106 29.30 -4.19 6.38
N ASN A 107 30.44 -3.84 6.97
CA ASN A 107 31.69 -3.72 6.24
C ASN A 107 32.47 -5.05 6.26
N GLN A 108 33.54 -5.11 5.47
CA GLN A 108 34.37 -6.32 5.37
C GLN A 108 35.01 -6.73 6.72
N ALA A 109 35.46 -5.76 7.53
CA ALA A 109 36.11 -6.06 8.81
C ALA A 109 35.13 -6.68 9.83
N ASP A 110 33.88 -6.23 9.82
CA ASP A 110 32.80 -6.80 10.65
C ASP A 110 32.58 -8.29 10.27
N LEU A 111 32.55 -8.59 8.98
CA LEU A 111 32.36 -9.94 8.45
C LEU A 111 33.59 -10.82 8.71
N ASP A 112 34.80 -10.32 8.48
CA ASP A 112 36.06 -11.04 8.72
C ASP A 112 36.21 -11.47 10.18
N THR A 113 35.73 -10.64 11.12
CA THR A 113 35.71 -10.97 12.55
C THR A 113 34.88 -12.24 12.80
N ILE A 114 33.72 -12.38 12.16
CA ILE A 114 32.90 -13.60 12.25
C ILE A 114 33.61 -14.76 11.56
N LEU A 115 34.14 -14.54 10.35
CA LEU A 115 34.78 -15.58 9.53
C LEU A 115 36.02 -16.20 10.16
N SER A 116 36.73 -15.47 11.03
CA SER A 116 37.92 -15.96 11.73
C SER A 116 37.72 -17.28 12.47
N ARG A 117 36.47 -17.60 12.86
CA ARG A 117 36.11 -18.84 13.58
C ARG A 117 35.82 -20.02 12.65
N TYR A 118 35.57 -19.77 11.36
CA TYR A 118 35.04 -20.76 10.43
C TYR A 118 35.97 -21.04 9.24
N VAL A 119 36.61 -20.00 8.70
CA VAL A 119 37.49 -20.14 7.53
C VAL A 119 38.75 -20.93 7.90
N GLY A 120 39.14 -21.85 7.01
CA GLY A 120 40.25 -22.79 7.22
C GLY A 120 39.88 -24.02 8.05
N GLN A 121 38.65 -24.13 8.55
CA GLN A 121 38.18 -25.27 9.34
C GLN A 121 37.34 -26.24 8.49
N ARG A 122 37.24 -27.50 8.93
CA ARG A 122 36.21 -28.41 8.42
C ARG A 122 34.91 -28.11 9.13
N VAL A 123 33.90 -27.71 8.37
CA VAL A 123 32.59 -27.35 8.89
C VAL A 123 31.52 -28.33 8.43
N ASP A 124 30.58 -28.64 9.31
CA ASP A 124 29.34 -29.33 8.97
C ASP A 124 28.21 -28.34 8.64
N PHE A 125 27.03 -28.86 8.32
CA PHE A 125 25.87 -28.02 7.99
C PHE A 125 25.38 -27.16 9.17
N SER A 126 25.45 -27.67 10.40
CA SER A 126 25.04 -26.93 11.60
C SER A 126 25.92 -25.70 11.80
N GLN A 127 27.23 -25.83 11.57
CA GLN A 127 28.20 -24.75 11.70
C GLN A 127 28.04 -23.71 10.59
N ILE A 128 27.67 -24.12 9.38
CA ILE A 128 27.32 -23.18 8.31
C ILE A 128 26.07 -22.38 8.69
N GLN A 129 25.04 -23.03 9.25
CA GLN A 129 23.86 -22.32 9.74
C GLN A 129 24.20 -21.37 10.89
N GLN A 130 25.09 -21.78 11.81
CA GLN A 130 25.56 -20.93 12.89
C GLN A 130 26.32 -19.70 12.37
N LEU A 131 27.14 -19.84 11.33
CA LEU A 131 27.79 -18.71 10.67
C LEU A 131 26.76 -17.71 10.15
N VAL A 132 25.71 -18.18 9.47
CA VAL A 132 24.63 -17.31 8.97
C VAL A 132 23.90 -16.64 10.13
N GLN A 133 23.64 -17.38 11.22
CA GLN A 133 23.03 -16.82 12.43
C GLN A 133 23.90 -15.74 13.07
N ASP A 134 25.22 -15.93 13.15
CA ASP A 134 26.14 -14.93 13.71
C ASP A 134 26.11 -13.60 12.92
N VAL A 135 25.92 -13.67 11.60
CA VAL A 135 25.74 -12.50 10.74
C VAL A 135 24.38 -11.83 10.99
N ASN A 136 23.30 -12.61 11.12
CA ASN A 136 21.98 -12.08 11.51
C ASN A 136 22.00 -11.41 12.90
N ASP A 137 22.73 -12.00 13.85
CA ASP A 137 22.89 -11.43 15.18
C ASP A 137 23.71 -10.13 15.13
N LEU A 138 24.68 -10.03 14.21
CA LEU A 138 25.43 -8.79 13.98
C LEU A 138 24.52 -7.68 13.43
N TYR A 139 23.66 -7.96 12.45
CA TYR A 139 22.64 -7.00 12.00
C TYR A 139 21.75 -6.52 13.15
N THR A 140 21.29 -7.47 13.97
CA THR A 140 20.45 -7.17 15.15
C THR A 140 21.20 -6.29 16.15
N ARG A 141 22.46 -6.58 16.46
CA ARG A 141 23.30 -5.76 17.35
C ARG A 141 23.55 -4.36 16.81
N LYS A 142 23.59 -4.18 15.48
CA LYS A 142 23.70 -2.87 14.83
C LYS A 142 22.36 -2.14 14.67
N GLY A 143 21.25 -2.74 15.16
CA GLY A 143 19.91 -2.15 15.09
C GLY A 143 19.22 -2.29 13.74
N VAL A 144 19.76 -3.10 12.82
CA VAL A 144 19.25 -3.26 11.45
C VAL A 144 18.34 -4.50 11.41
N VAL A 145 17.12 -4.37 11.90
CA VAL A 145 16.15 -5.49 11.97
C VAL A 145 15.45 -5.78 10.65
N THR A 146 15.61 -4.91 9.66
CA THR A 146 15.07 -5.05 8.30
C THR A 146 16.01 -5.82 7.37
N ALA A 147 17.15 -6.29 7.89
CA ALA A 147 18.14 -7.04 7.12
C ALA A 147 18.24 -8.50 7.60
N SER A 148 18.58 -9.40 6.68
CA SER A 148 18.85 -10.80 7.00
C SER A 148 19.86 -11.42 6.03
N ALA A 149 20.80 -12.18 6.58
CA ALA A 149 21.66 -13.09 5.86
C ALA A 149 20.92 -14.41 5.60
N VAL A 150 20.93 -14.85 4.34
CA VAL A 150 20.29 -16.08 3.88
C VAL A 150 21.28 -16.95 3.11
N LEU A 151 21.13 -18.27 3.27
CA LEU A 151 21.94 -19.27 2.58
C LEU A 151 21.20 -19.81 1.36
N PRO A 152 21.58 -19.44 0.12
CA PRO A 152 20.97 -20.00 -1.07
C PRO A 152 21.35 -21.48 -1.27
N PRO A 153 20.50 -22.28 -1.95
CA PRO A 153 20.84 -23.65 -2.35
C PRO A 153 22.11 -23.68 -3.21
N GLN A 154 23.11 -24.44 -2.79
CA GLN A 154 24.40 -24.53 -3.46
C GLN A 154 25.15 -25.81 -3.08
N THR A 155 26.17 -26.16 -3.85
CA THR A 155 27.14 -27.20 -3.53
C THR A 155 28.48 -26.56 -3.15
N LEU A 156 29.19 -27.17 -2.18
CA LEU A 156 30.44 -26.65 -1.62
C LEU A 156 31.66 -27.41 -2.15
N ASN A 157 31.79 -27.56 -3.47
CA ASN A 157 32.85 -28.39 -4.06
C ASN A 157 34.26 -27.79 -3.88
N ASN A 158 34.38 -26.46 -3.80
CA ASN A 158 35.66 -25.75 -3.70
C ASN A 158 35.88 -25.05 -2.35
N GLY A 159 35.03 -25.35 -1.36
CA GLY A 159 35.05 -24.67 -0.06
C GLY A 159 34.67 -23.18 -0.12
N ILE A 160 34.02 -22.73 -1.18
CA ILE A 160 33.54 -21.34 -1.34
C ILE A 160 32.05 -21.31 -1.03
N LEU A 161 31.69 -20.70 0.10
CA LEU A 161 30.30 -20.54 0.53
C LEU A 161 29.76 -19.19 0.06
N LYS A 162 28.59 -19.16 -0.57
CA LYS A 162 27.89 -17.92 -0.92
C LYS A 162 26.81 -17.62 0.11
N VAL A 163 26.79 -16.41 0.65
CA VAL A 163 25.77 -15.94 1.58
C VAL A 163 25.18 -14.64 1.03
N GLN A 164 23.84 -14.58 0.94
CA GLN A 164 23.16 -13.38 0.46
C GLN A 164 22.73 -12.53 1.65
N LEU A 165 23.06 -11.26 1.61
CA LEU A 165 22.68 -10.22 2.55
C LEU A 165 21.50 -9.44 1.96
N VAL A 166 20.31 -9.69 2.49
CA VAL A 166 19.05 -9.10 2.01
C VAL A 166 18.66 -7.98 2.95
N GLU A 167 18.58 -6.75 2.44
CA GLU A 167 18.37 -5.54 3.25
C GLU A 167 17.12 -4.80 2.77
N GLY A 168 16.19 -4.54 3.70
CA GLY A 168 14.98 -3.77 3.42
C GLY A 168 15.24 -2.26 3.52
N THR A 169 14.75 -1.51 2.53
CA THR A 169 14.74 -0.03 2.52
C THR A 169 13.36 0.49 2.93
N LEU A 170 13.31 1.59 3.69
CA LEU A 170 12.07 2.24 4.08
C LEU A 170 11.71 3.34 3.08
N ALA A 171 10.46 3.33 2.60
CA ALA A 171 9.88 4.48 1.92
C ALA A 171 9.39 5.52 2.96
N THR A 172 9.36 6.79 2.58
CA THR A 172 8.97 7.94 3.42
C THR A 172 7.77 7.65 4.32
N VAL A 173 7.93 7.84 5.64
CA VAL A 173 6.87 7.67 6.63
C VAL A 173 6.01 8.94 6.66
N ALA A 174 4.72 8.82 6.33
CA ALA A 174 3.75 9.90 6.54
C ALA A 174 3.08 9.72 7.91
N LEU A 175 3.40 10.61 8.86
CA LEU A 175 2.77 10.63 10.18
C LEU A 175 1.46 11.43 10.09
N SER A 176 0.30 10.75 10.20
CA SER A 176 -0.98 11.42 10.43
C SER A 176 -1.20 11.53 11.93
N GLY A 177 -1.15 12.75 12.46
CA GLY A 177 -1.30 13.03 13.89
C GLY A 177 -2.72 12.77 14.38
N ASN A 178 -2.87 11.86 15.34
CA ASN A 178 -4.10 11.68 16.09
C ASN A 178 -4.34 12.93 16.94
N LYS A 179 -5.32 13.75 16.58
CA LYS A 179 -5.79 14.84 17.44
C LYS A 179 -6.38 14.22 18.71
N GLN A 180 -5.69 14.40 19.84
CA GLN A 180 -6.31 14.20 21.13
C GLN A 180 -7.27 15.36 21.38
N VAL A 181 -8.53 15.02 21.62
CA VAL A 181 -9.60 15.93 22.07
C VAL A 181 -9.78 15.80 23.57
#